data_AF-A0A536FUU9-F1
#
_entry.id   AF-A0A536FUU9-F1
#
_cell.length_a   1.000
_cell.length_b   1.000
_cell.length_c   1.000
_cell.angle_alpha   90.00
_cell.angle_beta   90.00
_cell.angle_gamma   90.00
#
_symmetry.space_group_name_H-M   'P 1'
#
loop_
_entity.id
_entity.type
_entity.pdbx_description
1 polymer ?
#
loop_
_entity_poly.entity_id
_entity_poly.type
_entity_poly.pdbx_seq_one_letter_code
_entity_poly.pdbx_strand_id
1 'polypeptide(L)'
;MNIPNALTVSRLVAIPVLMALLLLRFPGHDQVAAALFIAFSLTDTVDGQLARRSGSVSDLGKFLDPLADKLFVLAVLIVLVQEGLVAAWVVVVIFSRELIITILRSVGASQGRVIAAAPLGKTKTVTQMAAVTLLILQRPYPVLVPIADIAVAAAVVFTLGSGLDYLWRFRHLLVPVDTSRIRLGPSGGAPEPSLAGELSDALRQGGLTVAVAESSTGGMVGSLITEQPGSSSYFAGGVIAYSNRVKERELDVSRELLDSVGAVSREVAEAMACGVRERFGTSLAVAVTGIAGPDADGSTKPVGLTYIAVASETRTSSREFKFDGDRASNRRQAANEALRMLIAEVRSVRQVAS
;
A
#
# COMPACT_ATOMS: atom_id res chain seq x y z
N MET A 1 9.68 12.55 -23.71
CA MET A 1 9.38 11.22 -23.17
C MET A 1 10.68 10.51 -22.88
N ASN A 2 10.82 9.85 -21.73
CA ASN A 2 11.99 9.01 -21.46
C ASN A 2 11.93 7.76 -22.37
N ILE A 3 13.09 7.27 -22.81
CA ILE A 3 13.22 6.12 -23.72
C ILE A 3 12.40 4.90 -23.24
N PRO A 4 12.37 4.52 -21.95
CA PRO A 4 11.57 3.39 -21.46
C PRO A 4 10.06 3.58 -21.70
N ASN A 5 9.51 4.77 -21.42
CA ASN A 5 8.09 5.05 -21.63
C ASN A 5 7.70 4.99 -23.12
N ALA A 6 8.60 5.38 -24.03
CA ALA A 6 8.34 5.31 -25.46
C ALA A 6 8.21 3.86 -25.95
N LEU A 7 8.98 2.94 -25.36
CA LEU A 7 8.97 1.52 -25.72
C LEU A 7 7.75 0.77 -25.13
N THR A 8 7.24 1.22 -23.99
CA THR A 8 5.97 0.73 -23.44
C THR A 8 4.77 1.18 -24.27
N VAL A 9 4.76 2.46 -24.67
CA VAL A 9 3.71 3.01 -25.54
C VAL A 9 3.76 2.36 -26.92
N SER A 10 4.95 2.11 -27.48
CA SER A 10 5.07 1.44 -28.77
C SER A 10 4.51 0.02 -28.75
N ARG A 11 4.69 -0.74 -27.65
CA ARG A 11 4.05 -2.05 -27.45
C ARG A 11 2.53 -1.97 -27.46
N LEU A 12 1.95 -1.00 -26.74
CA LEU A 12 0.49 -0.80 -26.74
C LEU A 12 -0.05 -0.47 -28.13
N VAL A 13 0.66 0.36 -28.89
CA VAL A 13 0.31 0.71 -30.28
C VAL A 13 0.51 -0.47 -31.22
N ALA A 14 1.47 -1.37 -30.94
CA ALA A 14 1.71 -2.57 -31.73
C ALA A 14 0.59 -3.62 -31.60
N ILE A 15 -0.21 -3.60 -30.53
CA ILE A 15 -1.31 -4.56 -30.32
C ILE A 15 -2.30 -4.57 -31.49
N PRO A 16 -2.97 -3.46 -31.86
CA PRO A 16 -3.93 -3.47 -32.97
C PRO A 16 -3.28 -3.85 -34.30
N VAL A 17 -2.02 -3.45 -34.53
CA VAL A 17 -1.27 -3.82 -35.74
C VAL A 17 -1.04 -5.34 -35.79
N LEU A 18 -0.59 -5.93 -34.69
CA LEU A 18 -0.34 -7.36 -34.61
C LEU A 18 -1.63 -8.18 -34.72
N MET A 19 -2.72 -7.73 -34.10
CA MET A 19 -4.04 -8.33 -34.26
C MET A 19 -4.52 -8.25 -35.72
N ALA A 20 -4.35 -7.09 -36.37
CA ALA A 20 -4.70 -6.93 -37.78
C ALA A 20 -3.88 -7.87 -38.68
N LEU A 21 -2.57 -8.03 -38.44
CA LEU A 21 -1.73 -8.97 -39.18
C LEU A 21 -2.17 -10.43 -38.99
N LEU A 22 -2.63 -10.81 -37.79
CA LEU A 22 -3.08 -12.18 -37.52
C LEU A 22 -4.48 -12.47 -38.08
N LEU A 23 -5.29 -11.44 -38.36
CA LEU A 23 -6.67 -11.54 -38.85
C LEU A 23 -6.81 -11.28 -40.36
N LEU A 24 -6.07 -10.31 -40.91
CA LEU A 24 -6.06 -9.96 -42.33
C LEU A 24 -5.12 -10.93 -43.07
N ARG A 25 -5.67 -12.07 -43.51
CA ARG A 25 -4.90 -13.15 -44.13
C ARG A 25 -4.37 -12.76 -45.52
N PHE A 26 -3.09 -12.37 -45.62
CA PHE A 26 -2.38 -12.12 -46.89
C PHE A 26 -1.05 -12.89 -46.94
N PRO A 27 -0.47 -13.22 -48.11
CA PRO A 27 0.75 -14.04 -48.18
C PRO A 27 1.89 -13.49 -47.30
N GLY A 28 2.41 -14.31 -46.39
CA GLY A 28 3.51 -13.94 -45.49
C GLY A 28 3.09 -13.25 -44.18
N HIS A 29 1.79 -13.04 -43.94
CA HIS A 29 1.30 -12.30 -42.77
C HIS A 29 1.70 -12.93 -41.42
N ASP A 30 1.67 -14.26 -41.30
CA ASP A 30 2.04 -14.96 -40.06
C ASP A 30 3.54 -14.81 -39.74
N GLN A 31 4.42 -14.81 -40.75
CA GLN A 31 5.85 -14.59 -40.56
C GLN A 31 6.14 -13.15 -40.11
N VAL A 32 5.45 -12.17 -40.72
CA VAL A 32 5.57 -10.77 -40.32
C VAL A 32 5.04 -10.56 -38.90
N ALA A 33 3.90 -11.19 -38.55
CA ALA A 33 3.35 -11.15 -37.21
C ALA A 33 4.31 -11.78 -36.18
N ALA A 34 4.88 -12.95 -36.48
CA ALA A 34 5.86 -13.61 -35.62
C ALA A 34 7.13 -12.74 -35.44
N ALA A 35 7.67 -12.17 -36.51
CA ALA A 35 8.84 -11.29 -36.45
C ALA A 35 8.56 -10.04 -35.59
N LEU A 36 7.40 -9.42 -35.77
CA LEU A 36 6.98 -8.25 -34.99
C LEU A 36 6.76 -8.62 -33.52
N PHE A 37 6.12 -9.75 -33.23
CA PHE A 37 5.95 -10.26 -31.88
C PHE A 37 7.29 -10.51 -31.18
N ILE A 38 8.24 -11.18 -31.85
CA ILE A 38 9.59 -11.41 -31.30
C ILE A 38 10.30 -10.08 -31.02
N ALA A 39 10.27 -9.15 -31.98
CA ALA A 39 10.94 -7.85 -31.84
C ALA A 39 10.42 -7.09 -30.60
N PHE A 40 9.10 -6.98 -30.44
CA PHE A 40 8.50 -6.29 -29.30
C PHE A 40 8.68 -7.03 -27.97
N SER A 41 8.70 -8.37 -27.99
CA SER A 41 8.94 -9.19 -26.79
C SER A 41 10.40 -9.10 -26.30
N LEU A 42 11.36 -8.96 -27.22
CA LEU A 42 12.77 -8.79 -26.87
C LEU A 42 13.06 -7.40 -26.27
N THR A 43 12.38 -6.36 -26.75
CA THR A 43 12.54 -4.99 -26.21
C THR A 43 12.26 -4.91 -24.71
N ASP A 44 11.32 -5.69 -24.18
CA ASP A 44 11.02 -5.70 -22.73
C ASP A 44 12.24 -6.09 -21.88
N THR A 45 13.02 -7.05 -22.36
CA THR A 45 14.21 -7.54 -21.64
C THR A 45 15.31 -6.48 -21.61
N VAL A 46 15.39 -5.68 -22.67
CA VAL A 46 16.35 -4.60 -22.86
C VAL A 46 15.95 -3.36 -22.04
N ASP A 47 14.65 -3.04 -21.99
CA ASP A 47 14.07 -1.92 -21.23
C ASP A 47 14.35 -2.04 -19.73
N GLY A 48 14.14 -3.24 -19.19
CA GLY A 48 14.41 -3.52 -17.77
C GLY A 48 15.88 -3.38 -17.38
N GLN A 49 16.81 -3.39 -18.34
CA GLN A 49 18.24 -3.14 -18.12
C GLN A 49 18.61 -1.66 -18.30
N LEU A 50 18.04 -0.98 -19.31
CA LEU A 50 18.26 0.44 -19.55
C LEU A 50 17.65 1.33 -18.45
N ALA A 51 16.46 1.00 -17.95
CA ALA A 51 15.80 1.74 -16.88
C ALA A 51 16.59 1.71 -15.56
N ARG A 52 17.30 0.60 -15.27
CA ARG A 52 18.16 0.48 -14.08
C ARG A 52 19.42 1.34 -14.14
N ARG A 53 19.90 1.64 -15.35
CA ARG A 53 21.13 2.42 -15.57
C ARG A 53 20.88 3.93 -15.66
N SER A 54 19.66 4.34 -16.01
CA SER A 54 19.34 5.74 -16.34
C SER A 54 18.61 6.51 -15.23
N GLY A 55 18.25 5.87 -14.11
CA GLY A 55 17.72 6.53 -12.90
C GLY A 55 16.41 7.32 -13.05
N SER A 56 15.82 7.34 -14.24
CA SER A 56 14.74 8.25 -14.64
C SER A 56 13.47 7.48 -15.00
N VAL A 57 12.85 6.86 -13.98
CA VAL A 57 11.61 6.11 -14.15
C VAL A 57 10.42 6.93 -13.64
N SER A 58 9.56 7.39 -14.54
CA SER A 58 8.31 8.06 -14.17
C SER A 58 7.35 7.08 -13.49
N ASP A 59 6.54 7.55 -12.53
CA ASP A 59 5.58 6.68 -11.82
C ASP A 59 4.49 6.11 -12.73
N LEU A 60 4.11 6.86 -13.78
CA LEU A 60 3.21 6.37 -14.82
C LEU A 60 3.84 5.19 -15.59
N GLY A 61 5.13 5.27 -15.93
CA GLY A 61 5.86 4.19 -16.60
C GLY A 61 5.91 2.91 -15.75
N LYS A 62 6.20 3.03 -14.45
CA LYS A 62 6.22 1.86 -13.53
C LYS A 62 4.90 1.08 -13.51
N PHE A 63 3.77 1.76 -13.71
CA PHE A 63 2.45 1.14 -13.77
C PHE A 63 2.10 0.63 -15.16
N LEU A 64 2.43 1.39 -16.21
CA LEU A 64 2.11 1.01 -17.60
C LEU A 64 2.94 -0.18 -18.09
N ASP A 65 4.20 -0.33 -17.66
CA ASP A 65 5.08 -1.39 -18.17
C ASP A 65 4.51 -2.79 -17.89
N PRO A 66 4.16 -3.19 -16.65
CA PRO A 66 3.63 -4.53 -16.38
C PRO A 66 2.23 -4.77 -16.97
N LEU A 67 1.50 -3.70 -17.28
CA LEU A 67 0.18 -3.77 -17.89
C LEU A 67 0.31 -4.01 -19.40
N ALA A 68 1.10 -3.19 -20.09
CA ALA A 68 1.34 -3.28 -21.52
C ALA A 68 1.88 -4.65 -21.91
N ASP A 69 2.81 -5.18 -21.12
CA ASP A 69 3.46 -6.47 -21.38
C ASP A 69 2.46 -7.63 -21.41
N LYS A 70 1.50 -7.63 -20.48
CA LYS A 70 0.46 -8.65 -20.40
C LYS A 70 -0.60 -8.50 -21.46
N LEU A 71 -1.03 -7.25 -21.72
CA LEU A 71 -2.03 -6.96 -22.75
C LEU A 71 -1.51 -7.36 -24.12
N PHE A 72 -0.22 -7.13 -24.39
CA PHE A 72 0.41 -7.50 -25.65
C PHE A 72 0.34 -9.01 -25.91
N VAL A 73 0.77 -9.84 -24.95
CA VAL A 73 0.73 -11.30 -25.12
C VAL A 73 -0.70 -11.84 -25.09
N LEU A 74 -1.57 -11.29 -24.23
CA LEU A 74 -2.96 -11.69 -24.13
C LEU A 74 -3.71 -11.45 -25.44
N ALA A 75 -3.52 -10.30 -26.08
CA ALA A 75 -4.18 -9.98 -27.34
C ALA A 75 -3.86 -11.00 -28.43
N VAL A 76 -2.60 -11.43 -28.54
CA VAL A 76 -2.17 -12.48 -29.47
C VAL A 76 -2.82 -13.82 -29.12
N LEU A 77 -2.77 -14.22 -27.85
CA LEU A 77 -3.35 -15.48 -27.39
C LEU A 77 -4.87 -15.54 -27.64
N ILE A 78 -5.60 -14.44 -27.48
CA ILE A 78 -7.04 -14.37 -27.78
C ILE A 78 -7.30 -14.69 -29.27
N VAL A 79 -6.55 -14.08 -30.19
CA VAL A 79 -6.68 -14.37 -31.63
C VAL A 79 -6.34 -15.83 -31.93
N LEU A 80 -5.31 -16.38 -31.28
CA LEU A 80 -4.94 -17.79 -31.45
C LEU A 80 -6.00 -18.77 -30.90
N VAL A 81 -6.70 -18.41 -29.81
CA VAL A 81 -7.86 -19.18 -29.31
C VAL A 81 -9.02 -19.14 -30.30
N GLN A 82 -9.34 -17.95 -30.82
CA GLN A 82 -10.40 -17.77 -31.81
C GLN A 82 -10.16 -18.63 -33.06
N GLU A 83 -8.88 -18.84 -33.42
CA GLU A 83 -8.44 -19.60 -34.57
C GLU A 83 -8.22 -21.09 -34.25
N GLY A 84 -8.58 -21.54 -33.04
CA GLY A 84 -8.54 -22.94 -32.63
C GLY A 84 -7.14 -23.52 -32.42
N LEU A 85 -6.10 -22.68 -32.40
CA LEU A 85 -4.70 -23.11 -32.28
C LEU A 85 -4.26 -23.36 -30.84
N VAL A 86 -5.00 -22.81 -29.87
CA VAL A 86 -4.76 -23.04 -28.45
C VAL A 86 -6.09 -23.08 -27.71
N ALA A 87 -6.21 -24.00 -26.75
CA ALA A 87 -7.43 -24.11 -25.97
C ALA A 87 -7.59 -22.91 -25.02
N ALA A 88 -8.81 -22.40 -24.88
CA ALA A 88 -9.10 -21.22 -24.04
C ALA A 88 -8.63 -21.38 -22.58
N TRP A 89 -8.73 -22.60 -22.03
CA TRP A 89 -8.30 -22.88 -20.65
C TRP A 89 -6.79 -22.64 -20.44
N VAL A 90 -5.95 -22.86 -21.46
CA VAL A 90 -4.50 -22.60 -21.41
C VAL A 90 -4.26 -21.11 -21.18
N VAL A 91 -4.95 -20.27 -21.95
CA VAL A 91 -4.86 -18.81 -21.84
C VAL A 91 -5.37 -18.35 -20.47
N VAL A 92 -6.47 -18.92 -19.99
CA VAL A 92 -7.00 -18.62 -18.64
C VAL A 92 -5.97 -18.96 -17.57
N VAL A 93 -5.32 -20.13 -17.62
CA VAL A 93 -4.27 -20.51 -16.63
C VAL A 93 -3.09 -19.54 -16.67
N ILE A 94 -2.58 -19.23 -17.87
CA ILE A 94 -1.46 -18.31 -18.07
C ILE A 94 -1.79 -16.91 -17.55
N PHE A 95 -2.96 -16.38 -17.91
CA PHE A 95 -3.37 -15.02 -17.56
C PHE A 95 -3.75 -14.90 -16.09
N SER A 96 -4.49 -15.86 -15.53
CA SER A 96 -4.90 -15.85 -14.12
C SER A 96 -3.67 -15.81 -13.21
N ARG A 97 -2.66 -16.62 -13.49
CA ARG A 97 -1.39 -16.61 -12.74
C ARG A 97 -0.67 -15.27 -12.84
N GLU A 98 -0.59 -14.68 -14.04
CA GLU A 98 0.02 -13.37 -14.24
C GLU A 98 -0.71 -12.28 -13.44
N LEU A 99 -2.04 -12.29 -13.46
CA LEU A 99 -2.87 -11.34 -12.72
C LEU A 99 -2.64 -11.47 -11.21
N ILE A 100 -2.70 -12.69 -10.67
CA ILE A 100 -2.49 -12.98 -9.24
C ILE A 100 -1.14 -12.43 -8.77
N ILE A 101 -0.06 -12.72 -9.48
CA ILE A 101 1.30 -12.29 -9.06
C ILE A 101 1.45 -10.77 -9.11
N THR A 102 0.88 -10.10 -10.10
CA THR A 102 0.93 -8.63 -10.16
C THR A 102 0.11 -7.99 -9.05
N ILE A 103 -1.06 -8.52 -8.72
CA ILE A 103 -1.84 -8.05 -7.58
C ILE A 103 -1.05 -8.26 -6.29
N LEU A 104 -0.50 -9.46 -6.05
CA LEU A 104 0.31 -9.75 -4.87
C LEU A 104 1.52 -8.81 -4.75
N ARG A 105 2.21 -8.55 -5.86
CA ARG A 105 3.35 -7.63 -5.89
C ARG A 105 2.94 -6.19 -5.59
N SER A 106 1.81 -5.74 -6.16
CA SER A 106 1.26 -4.41 -5.91
C SER A 106 0.84 -4.24 -4.46
N VAL A 107 0.16 -5.25 -3.88
CA VAL A 107 -0.24 -5.25 -2.47
C VAL A 107 0.98 -5.26 -1.55
N GLY A 108 1.98 -6.12 -1.80
CA GLY A 108 3.24 -6.12 -1.05
C GLY A 108 3.96 -4.77 -1.10
N ALA A 109 4.02 -4.14 -2.28
CA ALA A 109 4.62 -2.82 -2.44
C ALA A 109 3.89 -1.73 -1.64
N SER A 110 2.56 -1.76 -1.60
CA SER A 110 1.75 -0.82 -0.79
C SER A 110 1.98 -0.98 0.72
N GLN A 111 2.41 -2.16 1.17
CA GLN A 111 2.77 -2.46 2.56
C GLN A 111 4.25 -2.18 2.88
N GLY A 112 4.99 -1.52 1.97
CA GLY A 112 6.41 -1.22 2.14
C GLY A 112 7.33 -2.44 1.99
N ARG A 113 6.81 -3.61 1.58
CA ARG A 113 7.59 -4.82 1.32
C ARG A 113 7.82 -4.97 -0.18
N VAL A 114 8.98 -4.53 -0.66
CA VAL A 114 9.35 -4.68 -2.08
C VAL A 114 9.64 -6.15 -2.37
N ILE A 115 8.68 -6.82 -3.00
CA ILE A 115 8.82 -8.23 -3.38
C ILE A 115 9.73 -8.35 -4.61
N ALA A 116 10.96 -8.82 -4.40
CA ALA A 116 11.90 -9.11 -5.47
C ALA A 116 11.38 -10.23 -6.39
N ALA A 117 11.67 -10.12 -7.69
CA ALA A 117 11.31 -11.14 -8.67
C ALA A 117 12.07 -12.45 -8.41
N ALA A 118 11.35 -13.57 -8.31
CA ALA A 118 11.96 -14.90 -8.15
C ALA A 118 12.65 -15.34 -9.46
N PRO A 119 13.79 -16.06 -9.40
CA PRO A 119 14.53 -16.53 -10.58
C PRO A 119 13.67 -17.37 -11.54
N LEU A 120 12.75 -18.19 -11.01
CA LEU A 120 11.81 -19.02 -11.78
C LEU A 120 10.85 -18.22 -12.66
N GLY A 121 10.66 -16.92 -12.40
CA GLY A 121 9.84 -16.05 -13.23
C GLY A 121 10.41 -15.83 -14.63
N LYS A 122 11.74 -15.82 -14.79
CA LYS A 122 12.39 -15.57 -16.09
C LYS A 122 12.22 -16.75 -17.05
N THR A 123 12.40 -17.97 -16.55
CA THR A 123 12.26 -19.20 -17.35
C THR A 123 10.85 -19.32 -17.91
N LYS A 124 9.85 -18.95 -17.12
CA LYS A 124 8.44 -18.91 -17.56
C LYS A 124 8.20 -17.95 -18.73
N THR A 125 8.75 -16.73 -18.65
CA THR A 125 8.58 -15.74 -19.72
C THR A 125 9.16 -16.24 -21.04
N VAL A 126 10.37 -16.80 -21.01
CA VAL A 126 11.02 -17.35 -22.21
C VAL A 126 10.20 -18.48 -22.83
N THR A 127 9.71 -19.42 -22.02
CA THR A 127 8.91 -20.54 -22.54
C THR A 127 7.56 -20.07 -23.09
N GLN A 128 6.93 -19.07 -22.48
CA GLN A 128 5.68 -18.50 -22.96
C GLN A 128 5.86 -17.75 -24.30
N MET A 129 6.90 -16.92 -24.45
CA MET A 129 7.16 -16.21 -25.72
C MET A 129 7.51 -17.17 -26.85
N ALA A 130 8.28 -18.22 -26.55
CA ALA A 130 8.59 -19.28 -27.50
C ALA A 130 7.31 -20.03 -27.94
N ALA A 131 6.43 -20.38 -27.00
CA ALA A 131 5.17 -21.05 -27.31
C ALA A 131 4.27 -20.18 -28.22
N VAL A 132 4.09 -18.90 -27.90
CA VAL A 132 3.28 -17.99 -28.73
C VAL A 132 3.87 -17.84 -30.13
N THR A 133 5.19 -17.71 -30.24
CA THR A 133 5.88 -17.61 -31.54
C THR A 133 5.66 -18.87 -32.38
N LEU A 134 5.79 -20.06 -31.77
CA LEU A 134 5.55 -21.33 -32.45
C LEU A 134 4.09 -21.51 -32.86
N LEU A 135 3.14 -21.06 -32.02
CA LEU A 135 1.71 -21.07 -32.35
C LEU A 135 1.34 -20.15 -33.52
N ILE A 136 2.07 -19.06 -33.73
CA ILE A 136 1.90 -18.22 -34.93
C ILE A 136 2.49 -18.93 -36.15
N LEU A 137 3.73 -19.44 -36.04
CA LEU A 137 4.47 -20.03 -37.15
C LEU A 137 3.96 -21.41 -37.58
N GLN A 138 3.21 -22.13 -36.75
CA GLN A 138 2.62 -23.41 -37.14
C GLN A 138 1.54 -23.28 -38.22
N ARG A 139 0.93 -22.08 -38.37
CA ARG A 139 -0.06 -21.80 -39.44
C ARG A 139 0.54 -22.01 -40.83
N PRO A 140 1.65 -21.33 -41.22
CA PRO A 140 2.31 -21.58 -42.49
C PRO A 140 3.20 -22.83 -42.49
N TYR A 141 3.64 -23.32 -41.33
CA TYR A 141 4.54 -24.47 -41.21
C TYR A 141 3.96 -25.58 -40.30
N PRO A 142 3.08 -26.45 -40.81
CA PRO A 142 2.41 -27.49 -40.01
C PRO A 142 3.36 -28.48 -39.31
N VAL A 143 4.60 -28.62 -39.80
CA VAL A 143 5.65 -29.43 -39.14
C VAL A 143 5.96 -28.95 -37.71
N LEU A 144 5.65 -27.68 -37.40
CA LEU A 144 5.89 -27.09 -36.08
C LEU A 144 4.80 -27.42 -35.06
N VAL A 145 3.63 -27.94 -35.47
CA VAL A 145 2.51 -28.27 -34.57
C VAL A 145 2.93 -29.09 -33.34
N PRO A 146 3.62 -30.24 -33.45
CA PRO A 146 4.01 -31.01 -32.28
C PRO A 146 4.99 -30.26 -31.37
N ILE A 147 5.84 -29.41 -31.94
CA ILE A 147 6.81 -28.61 -31.19
C ILE A 147 6.07 -27.46 -30.46
N ALA A 148 5.07 -26.85 -31.10
CA ALA A 148 4.23 -25.83 -30.51
C ALA A 148 3.41 -26.38 -29.34
N ASP A 149 2.82 -27.57 -29.48
CA ASP A 149 2.06 -28.23 -28.41
C ASP A 149 2.95 -28.53 -27.19
N ILE A 150 4.16 -29.05 -27.41
CA ILE A 150 5.13 -29.28 -26.34
C ILE A 150 5.52 -27.95 -25.67
N ALA A 151 5.74 -26.89 -26.45
CA ALA A 151 6.08 -25.57 -25.92
C ALA A 151 4.93 -24.98 -25.09
N VAL A 152 3.68 -25.13 -25.52
CA VAL A 152 2.49 -24.71 -24.77
C VAL A 152 2.38 -25.51 -23.48
N ALA A 153 2.54 -26.83 -23.52
CA ALA A 153 2.53 -27.68 -22.33
C ALA A 153 3.62 -27.25 -21.33
N ALA A 154 4.84 -27.02 -21.81
CA ALA A 154 5.94 -26.52 -20.99
C ALA A 154 5.61 -25.15 -20.39
N ALA A 155 5.06 -24.22 -21.17
CA ALA A 155 4.66 -22.90 -20.69
C ALA A 155 3.61 -22.99 -19.57
N VAL A 156 2.63 -23.89 -19.68
CA VAL A 156 1.63 -24.16 -18.63
C VAL A 156 2.29 -24.73 -17.38
N VAL A 157 3.15 -25.75 -17.52
CA VAL A 157 3.86 -26.38 -16.40
C VAL A 157 4.71 -25.35 -15.65
N PHE A 158 5.51 -24.55 -16.35
CA PHE A 158 6.32 -23.49 -15.74
C PHE A 158 5.45 -22.38 -15.13
N THR A 159 4.32 -22.06 -15.74
CA THR A 159 3.35 -21.09 -15.20
C THR A 159 2.81 -21.56 -13.86
N LEU A 160 2.33 -22.80 -13.80
CA LEU A 160 1.77 -23.39 -12.58
C LEU A 160 2.85 -23.56 -11.51
N GLY A 161 3.99 -24.15 -11.85
CA GLY A 161 5.09 -24.38 -10.91
C GLY A 161 5.63 -23.08 -10.31
N SER A 162 5.86 -22.06 -11.13
CA SER A 162 6.29 -20.75 -10.61
C SER A 162 5.18 -20.00 -9.88
N GLY A 163 3.90 -20.22 -10.23
CA GLY A 163 2.76 -19.69 -9.49
C GLY A 163 2.70 -20.28 -8.07
N LEU A 164 2.83 -21.61 -7.95
CA LEU A 164 2.86 -22.32 -6.67
C LEU A 164 4.06 -21.91 -5.81
N ASP A 165 5.26 -21.83 -6.38
CA ASP A 165 6.45 -21.33 -5.68
C ASP A 165 6.21 -19.92 -5.09
N TYR A 166 5.62 -19.04 -5.90
CA TYR A 166 5.30 -17.68 -5.46
C TYR A 166 4.25 -17.68 -4.34
N LEU A 167 3.14 -18.40 -4.51
CA LEU A 167 2.09 -18.51 -3.50
C LEU A 167 2.62 -19.11 -2.20
N TRP A 168 3.51 -20.11 -2.26
CA TRP A 168 4.11 -20.72 -1.07
C TRP A 168 5.07 -19.76 -0.36
N ARG A 169 5.94 -19.09 -1.10
CA ARG A 169 6.91 -18.12 -0.55
C ARG A 169 6.21 -16.91 0.07
N PHE A 170 5.11 -16.47 -0.52
CA PHE A 170 4.31 -15.33 -0.07
C PHE A 170 3.02 -15.74 0.65
N ARG A 171 2.92 -16.99 1.11
CA ARG A 171 1.75 -17.47 1.86
C ARG A 171 1.48 -16.65 3.12
N HIS A 172 2.51 -16.05 3.71
CA HIS A 172 2.42 -15.17 4.86
C HIS A 172 1.77 -13.81 4.54
N LEU A 173 1.70 -13.42 3.26
CA LEU A 173 0.92 -12.27 2.77
C LEU A 173 -0.51 -12.66 2.38
N LEU A 174 -0.74 -13.95 2.12
CA LEU A 174 -2.03 -14.56 1.77
C LEU A 174 -2.77 -15.14 2.98
N VAL A 175 -2.15 -15.17 4.17
CA VAL A 175 -2.89 -15.29 5.43
C VAL A 175 -4.00 -14.26 5.33
N PRO A 176 -5.28 -14.63 5.57
CA PRO A 176 -6.39 -13.72 5.41
C PRO A 176 -5.98 -12.42 6.04
N VAL A 177 -5.83 -11.38 5.20
CA VAL A 177 -5.90 -10.03 5.72
C VAL A 177 -7.22 -10.06 6.44
N ASP A 178 -7.17 -9.92 7.76
CA ASP A 178 -8.36 -9.85 8.59
C ASP A 178 -9.16 -8.65 8.05
N THR A 179 -10.07 -8.94 7.12
CA THR A 179 -10.85 -7.95 6.37
C THR A 179 -11.85 -7.24 7.29
N SER A 180 -11.93 -7.63 8.57
CA SER A 180 -12.48 -6.79 9.62
C SER A 180 -11.82 -5.40 9.68
N ARG A 181 -10.58 -5.24 9.15
CA ARG A 181 -9.82 -3.99 9.14
C ARG A 181 -9.69 -3.29 7.79
N ILE A 182 -10.19 -3.86 6.70
CA ILE A 182 -10.28 -3.16 5.40
C ILE A 182 -11.75 -3.07 5.02
N ARG A 183 -12.46 -2.13 5.65
CA ARG A 183 -13.72 -1.63 5.11
C ARG A 183 -13.38 -0.55 4.09
N LEU A 184 -13.51 -0.87 2.80
CA LEU A 184 -13.92 0.14 1.83
C LEU A 184 -15.25 0.67 2.35
N GLY A 185 -15.27 1.93 2.79
CA GLY A 185 -16.45 2.54 3.40
C GLY A 185 -17.67 2.31 2.51
N PRO A 186 -18.71 1.61 2.99
CA PRO A 186 -20.01 1.68 2.35
C PRO A 186 -20.50 3.09 2.58
N SER A 187 -20.87 3.75 1.48
CA SER A 187 -21.72 4.93 1.51
C SER A 187 -22.94 4.62 2.39
N GLY A 188 -23.02 5.24 3.57
CA GLY A 188 -24.28 5.34 4.32
C GLY A 188 -24.72 4.12 5.16
N GLY A 189 -23.81 3.34 5.75
CA GLY A 189 -24.16 2.35 6.79
C GLY A 189 -23.57 2.72 8.14
N ALA A 190 -24.38 2.78 9.20
CA ALA A 190 -23.89 2.99 10.57
C ALA A 190 -22.83 1.92 10.93
N PRO A 191 -21.59 2.30 11.31
CA PRO A 191 -20.52 1.35 11.55
C PRO A 191 -20.66 0.63 12.91
N GLU A 192 -20.10 -0.58 12.98
CA GLU A 192 -19.80 -1.25 14.27
C GLU A 192 -18.94 -0.33 15.17
N PRO A 193 -18.96 -0.52 16.51
CA PRO A 193 -18.33 0.40 17.44
C PRO A 193 -16.81 0.46 17.23
N SER A 194 -16.34 1.51 16.55
CA SER A 194 -14.94 1.89 16.52
C SER A 194 -14.61 2.73 17.76
N LEU A 195 -13.35 2.76 18.20
CA LEU A 195 -12.93 3.64 19.31
C LEU A 195 -13.29 5.11 19.03
N ALA A 196 -13.18 5.54 17.77
CA ALA A 196 -13.56 6.89 17.38
C ALA A 196 -15.08 7.11 17.47
N GLY A 197 -15.90 6.12 17.10
CA GLY A 197 -17.35 6.16 17.26
C GLY A 197 -17.77 6.20 18.73
N GLU A 198 -17.16 5.37 19.57
CA GLU A 198 -17.38 5.38 21.03
C GLU A 198 -16.98 6.74 21.65
N LEU A 199 -15.86 7.32 21.21
CA LEU A 199 -15.45 8.66 21.62
C LEU A 199 -16.45 9.74 21.15
N SER A 200 -16.90 9.65 19.90
CA SER A 200 -17.92 10.56 19.34
C SER A 200 -19.18 10.56 20.19
N ASP A 201 -19.71 9.37 20.50
CA ASP A 201 -20.92 9.22 21.32
C ASP A 201 -20.70 9.77 22.73
N ALA A 202 -19.55 9.47 23.35
CA ALA A 202 -19.22 9.94 24.69
C ALA A 202 -19.11 11.47 24.76
N LEU A 203 -18.44 12.10 23.79
CA LEU A 203 -18.28 13.56 23.74
C LEU A 203 -19.60 14.26 23.45
N ARG A 204 -20.38 13.77 22.47
CA ARG A 204 -21.69 14.35 22.12
C ARG A 204 -22.67 14.30 23.27
N GLN A 205 -22.75 13.17 23.98
CA GLN A 205 -23.63 13.05 25.13
C GLN A 205 -23.24 13.98 26.29
N GLY A 206 -21.96 14.34 26.39
CA GLY A 206 -21.46 15.29 27.40
C GLY A 206 -21.43 16.75 26.94
N GLY A 207 -21.71 17.05 25.67
CA GLY A 207 -21.48 18.37 25.10
C GLY A 207 -20.02 18.83 25.16
N LEU A 208 -19.07 17.89 25.20
CA LEU A 208 -17.65 18.16 25.41
C LEU A 208 -16.92 18.30 24.07
N THR A 209 -15.89 19.14 24.05
CA THR A 209 -15.00 19.33 22.90
C THR A 209 -13.61 18.77 23.17
N VAL A 210 -12.89 18.40 22.11
CA VAL A 210 -11.54 17.82 22.19
C VAL A 210 -10.58 18.41 21.16
N ALA A 211 -9.32 18.59 21.56
CA ALA A 211 -8.19 18.94 20.70
C ALA A 211 -7.04 17.93 20.85
N VAL A 212 -6.12 17.88 19.87
CA VAL A 212 -5.00 16.91 19.86
C VAL A 212 -3.63 17.56 19.66
N ALA A 213 -2.61 17.11 20.40
CA ALA A 213 -1.21 17.44 20.18
C ALA A 213 -0.42 16.18 19.79
N GLU A 214 0.10 16.13 18.57
CA GLU A 214 0.72 14.92 18.02
C GLU A 214 2.19 15.14 17.68
N SER A 215 3.07 14.26 18.18
CA SER A 215 4.46 14.17 17.73
C SER A 215 4.67 12.90 16.91
N SER A 216 4.97 11.77 17.54
CA SER A 216 5.33 10.52 16.84
C SER A 216 4.19 9.95 15.97
N THR A 217 2.94 10.21 16.33
CA THR A 217 1.75 9.78 15.57
C THR A 217 1.50 10.61 14.31
N GLY A 218 1.99 11.86 14.25
CA GLY A 218 2.02 12.67 13.03
C GLY A 218 0.66 12.96 12.38
N GLY A 219 -0.39 13.20 13.17
CA GLY A 219 -1.74 13.53 12.68
C GLY A 219 -2.72 12.35 12.67
N MET A 220 -2.29 11.17 13.14
CA MET A 220 -3.10 9.95 13.12
C MET A 220 -4.25 9.99 14.13
N VAL A 221 -4.07 10.62 15.29
CA VAL A 221 -5.15 10.75 16.29
C VAL A 221 -6.24 11.66 15.73
N GLY A 222 -5.86 12.83 15.19
CA GLY A 222 -6.80 13.73 14.53
C GLY A 222 -7.52 13.06 13.36
N SER A 223 -6.80 12.32 12.51
CA SER A 223 -7.39 11.56 11.40
C SER A 223 -8.49 10.61 11.88
N LEU A 224 -8.21 9.78 12.90
CA LEU A 224 -9.18 8.82 13.44
C LEU A 224 -10.43 9.51 14.01
N ILE A 225 -10.26 10.68 14.64
CA ILE A 225 -11.39 11.47 15.15
C ILE A 225 -12.22 12.02 13.97
N THR A 226 -11.57 12.55 12.94
CA THR A 226 -12.24 13.15 11.78
C THR A 226 -12.88 12.15 10.83
N GLU A 227 -12.49 10.87 10.88
CA GLU A 227 -13.15 9.79 10.15
C GLU A 227 -14.60 9.58 10.61
N GLN A 228 -14.97 10.04 11.81
CA GLN A 228 -16.35 9.98 12.28
C GLN A 228 -17.20 11.11 11.68
N PRO A 229 -18.33 10.77 11.02
CA PRO A 229 -19.26 11.77 10.50
C PRO A 229 -19.74 12.74 11.58
N GLY A 230 -19.71 14.04 11.26
CA GLY A 230 -20.11 15.10 12.18
C GLY A 230 -19.13 15.34 13.34
N SER A 231 -17.88 14.91 13.20
CA SER A 231 -16.79 15.24 14.13
C SER A 231 -16.59 16.74 14.35
N SER A 232 -17.01 17.57 13.39
CA SER A 232 -17.01 19.04 13.50
C SER A 232 -17.80 19.59 14.70
N SER A 233 -18.71 18.81 15.31
CA SER A 233 -19.46 19.26 16.48
C SER A 233 -18.70 19.15 17.80
N TYR A 234 -17.59 18.39 17.85
CA TYR A 234 -16.84 18.14 19.09
C TYR A 234 -15.32 18.19 18.91
N PHE A 235 -14.78 18.09 17.70
CA PHE A 235 -13.35 18.17 17.44
C PHE A 235 -12.96 19.58 17.00
N ALA A 236 -12.18 20.30 17.82
CA ALA A 236 -11.79 21.68 17.54
C ALA A 236 -10.58 21.79 16.61
N GLY A 237 -9.70 20.77 16.61
CA GLY A 237 -8.47 20.75 15.83
C GLY A 237 -7.28 20.19 16.59
N GLY A 238 -6.08 20.48 16.11
CA GLY A 238 -4.87 20.01 16.76
C GLY A 238 -3.58 20.60 16.21
N VAL A 239 -2.48 20.28 16.89
CA VAL A 239 -1.11 20.70 16.54
C VAL A 239 -0.25 19.46 16.32
N ILE A 240 0.40 19.38 15.16
CA ILE A 240 1.43 18.38 14.90
C ILE A 240 2.79 18.94 15.32
N ALA A 241 3.16 18.74 16.59
CA ALA A 241 4.37 19.25 17.21
C ALA A 241 5.55 18.28 17.09
N TYR A 242 5.98 17.99 15.85
CA TYR A 242 7.03 16.99 15.58
C TYR A 242 8.41 17.42 16.10
N SER A 243 8.75 18.71 16.08
CA SER A 243 10.01 19.24 16.59
C SER A 243 9.85 20.00 17.92
N ASN A 244 10.92 20.10 18.70
CA ASN A 244 10.95 20.85 19.96
C ASN A 244 10.51 22.31 19.77
N ARG A 245 10.96 22.97 18.69
CA ARG A 245 10.53 24.33 18.35
C ARG A 245 9.02 24.48 18.21
N VAL A 246 8.32 23.45 17.68
CA VAL A 246 6.85 23.49 17.55
C VAL A 246 6.19 23.21 18.89
N LYS A 247 6.75 22.31 19.72
CA LYS A 247 6.27 22.11 21.11
C LYS A 247 6.36 23.41 21.93
N GLU A 248 7.46 24.14 21.80
CA GLU A 248 7.65 25.43 22.45
C GLU A 248 6.67 26.48 21.93
N ARG A 249 6.70 26.75 20.62
CA ARG A 249 5.95 27.87 20.04
C ARG A 249 4.45 27.65 20.06
N GLU A 250 4.02 26.41 19.81
CA GLU A 250 2.62 26.14 19.54
C GLU A 250 1.86 25.51 20.71
N LEU A 251 2.58 24.98 21.71
CA LEU A 251 2.00 24.29 22.86
C LEU A 251 2.55 24.81 24.20
N ASP A 252 3.31 25.91 24.19
CA ASP A 252 3.93 26.54 25.37
C ASP A 252 4.72 25.57 26.26
N VAL A 253 5.30 24.51 25.67
CA VAL A 253 6.20 23.60 26.39
C VAL A 253 7.52 24.34 26.62
N SER A 254 7.90 24.56 27.87
CA SER A 254 9.11 25.33 28.19
C SER A 254 10.37 24.66 27.64
N ARG A 255 11.32 25.49 27.21
CA ARG A 255 12.61 25.00 26.71
C ARG A 255 13.41 24.31 27.81
N GLU A 256 13.33 24.83 29.02
CA GLU A 256 13.97 24.26 30.21
C GLU A 256 13.47 22.83 30.49
N LEU A 257 12.18 22.56 30.26
CA LEU A 257 11.62 21.22 30.40
C LEU A 257 12.14 20.28 29.30
N LEU A 258 12.14 20.74 28.05
CA LEU A 258 12.65 19.95 26.92
C LEU A 258 14.13 19.61 27.07
N ASP A 259 14.94 20.54 27.56
CA ASP A 259 16.38 20.36 27.76
C ASP A 259 16.68 19.42 28.95
N SER A 260 15.85 19.43 29.99
CA SER A 260 16.08 18.65 31.21
C SER A 260 15.66 17.18 31.10
N VAL A 261 14.46 16.89 30.57
CA VAL A 261 13.91 15.52 30.52
C VAL A 261 13.80 14.94 29.10
N GLY A 262 13.99 15.78 28.07
CA GLY A 262 13.86 15.41 26.67
C GLY A 262 12.41 15.32 26.20
N ALA A 263 12.19 15.43 24.89
CA ALA A 263 10.86 15.51 24.28
C ALA A 263 9.96 14.27 24.51
N VAL A 264 10.55 13.11 24.79
CA VAL A 264 9.83 11.86 25.09
C VAL A 264 9.86 11.62 26.59
N SER A 265 9.01 12.34 27.33
CA SER A 265 8.85 12.21 28.77
C SER A 265 7.39 12.38 29.18
N ARG A 266 7.09 12.04 30.44
CA ARG A 266 5.77 12.24 31.03
C ARG A 266 5.41 13.72 31.06
N GLU A 267 6.32 14.55 31.58
CA GLU A 267 6.13 15.97 31.81
C GLU A 267 5.90 16.72 30.50
N VAL A 268 6.63 16.36 29.44
CA VAL A 268 6.43 16.96 28.11
C VAL A 268 5.08 16.54 27.53
N ALA A 269 4.65 15.28 27.70
CA ALA A 269 3.32 14.86 27.26
C ALA A 269 2.21 15.64 27.99
N GLU A 270 2.33 15.81 29.30
CA GLU A 270 1.36 16.58 30.11
C GLU A 270 1.33 18.05 29.70
N ALA A 271 2.50 18.68 29.53
CA ALA A 271 2.61 20.07 29.06
C ALA A 271 1.98 20.25 27.66
N MET A 272 2.25 19.32 26.73
CA MET A 272 1.63 19.33 25.40
C MET A 272 0.10 19.21 25.47
N ALA A 273 -0.43 18.37 26.36
CA ALA A 273 -1.87 18.17 26.52
C ALA A 273 -2.54 19.42 27.10
N CYS A 274 -1.96 20.03 28.13
CA CYS A 274 -2.44 21.29 28.69
C CYS A 274 -2.39 22.43 27.65
N GLY A 275 -1.24 22.60 26.98
CA GLY A 275 -1.04 23.67 26.00
C GLY A 275 -2.02 23.59 24.83
N VAL A 276 -2.30 22.39 24.30
CA VAL A 276 -3.28 22.27 23.21
C VAL A 276 -4.72 22.45 23.69
N ARG A 277 -5.05 22.04 24.92
CA ARG A 277 -6.38 22.29 25.52
C ARG A 277 -6.64 23.79 25.61
N GLU A 278 -5.67 24.52 26.18
CA GLU A 278 -5.76 25.97 26.39
C GLU A 278 -5.81 26.72 25.07
N ARG A 279 -4.96 26.33 24.11
CA ARG A 279 -4.92 26.96 22.78
C ARG A 279 -6.23 26.88 22.02
N PHE A 280 -6.92 25.74 22.08
CA PHE A 280 -8.19 25.55 21.36
C PHE A 280 -9.42 25.80 22.24
N GLY A 281 -9.24 26.09 23.53
CA GLY A 281 -10.35 26.29 24.48
C GLY A 281 -11.27 25.07 24.58
N THR A 282 -10.72 23.86 24.51
CA THR A 282 -11.52 22.62 24.52
C THR A 282 -11.69 22.05 25.93
N SER A 283 -12.79 21.33 26.15
CA SER A 283 -13.03 20.65 27.44
C SER A 283 -11.97 19.60 27.75
N LEU A 284 -11.47 18.94 26.71
CA LEU A 284 -10.47 17.89 26.78
C LEU A 284 -9.37 18.10 25.75
N ALA A 285 -8.20 17.54 26.02
CA ALA A 285 -7.14 17.41 25.05
C ALA A 285 -6.32 16.14 25.27
N VAL A 286 -5.73 15.61 24.21
CA VAL A 286 -4.77 14.51 24.31
C VAL A 286 -3.46 14.86 23.61
N ALA A 287 -2.35 14.46 24.20
CA ALA A 287 -1.02 14.61 23.63
C ALA A 287 -0.30 13.26 23.50
N VAL A 288 0.47 13.10 22.42
CA VAL A 288 1.28 11.90 22.17
C VAL A 288 2.71 12.29 21.80
N THR A 289 3.68 11.79 22.58
CA THR A 289 5.11 11.89 22.28
C THR A 289 5.81 10.55 22.49
N GLY A 290 6.72 10.16 21.60
CA GLY A 290 7.32 8.84 21.63
C GLY A 290 8.40 8.60 20.58
N ILE A 291 9.09 7.47 20.69
CA ILE A 291 10.12 7.02 19.76
C ILE A 291 9.53 5.90 18.91
N ALA A 292 9.03 6.20 17.71
CA ALA A 292 8.38 5.18 16.88
C ALA A 292 9.37 4.17 16.27
N GLY A 293 10.65 4.52 16.10
CA GLY A 293 11.67 3.71 15.41
C GLY A 293 11.80 4.02 13.91
N PRO A 294 12.63 3.28 13.15
CA PRO A 294 13.43 2.14 13.61
C PRO A 294 14.64 2.54 14.46
N ASP A 295 15.14 3.77 14.28
CA ASP A 295 16.25 4.29 15.06
C ASP A 295 15.75 4.95 16.36
N ALA A 296 16.61 4.96 17.38
CA ALA A 296 16.40 5.80 18.56
C ALA A 296 16.48 7.28 18.18
N ASP A 297 15.91 8.15 19.00
CA ASP A 297 15.88 9.61 18.79
C ASP A 297 17.20 10.32 19.18
N GLY A 298 18.32 9.57 19.21
CA GLY A 298 19.60 10.05 19.73
C GLY A 298 19.73 9.99 21.25
N SER A 299 18.68 9.58 21.97
CA SER A 299 18.72 9.34 23.42
C SER A 299 19.00 7.86 23.75
N THR A 300 19.16 7.57 25.05
CA THR A 300 19.27 6.19 25.59
C THR A 300 17.91 5.50 25.74
N LYS A 301 16.80 6.17 25.41
CA LYS A 301 15.45 5.64 25.56
C LYS A 301 15.14 4.62 24.46
N PRO A 302 14.45 3.51 24.76
CA PRO A 302 14.20 2.46 23.78
C PRO A 302 13.17 2.87 22.72
N VAL A 303 13.34 2.34 21.51
CA VAL A 303 12.31 2.38 20.47
C VAL A 303 11.02 1.74 21.00
N GLY A 304 9.89 2.37 20.67
CA GLY A 304 8.56 1.97 21.13
C GLY A 304 8.09 2.69 22.40
N LEU A 305 9.00 3.37 23.13
CA LEU A 305 8.61 4.18 24.29
C LEU A 305 7.72 5.34 23.86
N THR A 306 6.53 5.42 24.45
CA THR A 306 5.54 6.45 24.17
C THR A 306 4.89 6.93 25.46
N TYR A 307 4.77 8.25 25.62
CA TYR A 307 3.96 8.88 26.66
C TYR A 307 2.71 9.48 26.02
N ILE A 308 1.57 9.21 26.65
CA ILE A 308 0.27 9.75 26.26
C ILE A 308 -0.31 10.45 27.48
N ALA A 309 -0.77 11.69 27.30
CA ALA A 309 -1.40 12.46 28.36
C ALA A 309 -2.75 13.01 27.90
N VAL A 310 -3.72 13.03 28.81
CA VAL A 310 -5.04 13.64 28.62
C VAL A 310 -5.22 14.74 29.65
N ALA A 311 -5.57 15.93 29.18
CA ALA A 311 -5.85 17.09 30.01
C ALA A 311 -7.34 17.44 29.94
N SER A 312 -7.99 17.56 31.09
CA SER A 312 -9.34 18.13 31.26
C SER A 312 -9.24 19.45 32.05
N GLU A 313 -10.36 20.14 32.29
CA GLU A 313 -10.36 21.37 33.10
C GLU A 313 -9.87 21.14 34.54
N THR A 314 -10.09 19.94 35.10
CA THR A 314 -9.86 19.66 36.52
C THR A 314 -8.57 18.90 36.80
N ARG A 315 -8.06 18.14 35.81
CA ARG A 315 -6.85 17.35 35.99
C ARG A 315 -6.13 17.07 34.68
N THR A 316 -4.88 16.65 34.81
CA THR A 316 -4.10 16.05 33.73
C THR A 316 -3.66 14.67 34.17
N SER A 317 -3.88 13.67 33.31
CA SER A 317 -3.44 12.29 33.55
C SER A 317 -2.53 11.83 32.43
N SER A 318 -1.55 10.98 32.74
CA SER A 318 -0.60 10.48 31.76
C SER A 318 -0.25 9.02 32.00
N ARG A 319 0.15 8.33 30.93
CA ARG A 319 0.58 6.93 30.96
C ARG A 319 1.77 6.71 30.05
N GLU A 320 2.67 5.84 30.51
CA GLU A 320 3.79 5.31 29.74
C GLU A 320 3.37 4.02 29.04
N PHE A 321 3.79 3.87 27.79
CA PHE A 321 3.62 2.67 26.98
C PHE A 321 4.95 2.26 26.36
N LYS A 322 5.16 0.94 26.23
CA LYS A 322 6.30 0.35 25.54
C LYS A 322 5.76 -0.60 24.48
N PHE A 323 5.80 -0.17 23.22
CA PHE A 323 5.35 -0.97 22.09
C PHE A 323 6.53 -1.71 21.47
N ASP A 324 6.33 -2.94 21.02
CA ASP A 324 7.37 -3.85 20.50
C ASP A 324 7.28 -4.04 18.97
N GLY A 325 6.45 -3.23 18.29
CA GLY A 325 6.22 -3.31 16.86
C GLY A 325 7.19 -2.49 16.01
N ASP A 326 6.96 -2.51 14.69
CA ASP A 326 7.63 -1.61 13.76
C ASP A 326 7.10 -0.16 13.88
N ARG A 327 7.76 0.79 13.19
CA ARG A 327 7.39 2.21 13.21
C ARG A 327 5.90 2.46 12.93
N ALA A 328 5.31 1.71 11.98
CA ALA A 328 3.91 1.88 11.62
C ALA A 328 2.98 1.31 12.71
N SER A 329 3.32 0.15 13.27
CA SER A 329 2.60 -0.49 14.36
C SER A 329 2.61 0.37 15.62
N ASN A 330 3.77 0.88 16.02
CA ASN A 330 3.93 1.70 17.24
C ASN A 330 3.08 2.98 17.15
N ARG A 331 3.07 3.64 15.99
CA ARG A 331 2.22 4.83 15.76
C ARG A 331 0.73 4.52 15.88
N ARG A 332 0.27 3.40 15.30
CA ARG A 332 -1.14 2.99 15.37
C ARG A 332 -1.56 2.61 16.79
N GLN A 333 -0.71 1.88 17.51
CA GLN A 333 -0.98 1.51 18.90
C GLN A 333 -1.08 2.75 19.79
N ALA A 334 -0.13 3.69 19.65
CA ALA A 334 -0.17 4.97 20.36
C ALA A 334 -1.45 5.77 20.07
N ALA A 335 -1.88 5.85 18.81
CA ALA A 335 -3.09 6.58 18.46
C ALA A 335 -4.36 5.93 19.06
N ASN A 336 -4.45 4.60 19.07
CA ASN A 336 -5.58 3.89 19.68
C ASN A 336 -5.60 4.04 21.21
N GLU A 337 -4.45 3.98 21.88
CA GLU A 337 -4.37 4.23 23.32
C GLU A 337 -4.76 5.67 23.69
N ALA A 338 -4.41 6.65 22.84
CA ALA A 338 -4.86 8.03 23.00
C ALA A 338 -6.40 8.15 22.99
N LEU A 339 -7.08 7.48 22.04
CA LEU A 339 -8.55 7.45 22.01
C LEU A 339 -9.15 6.77 23.25
N ARG A 340 -8.56 5.65 23.70
CA ARG A 340 -9.03 4.96 24.92
C ARG A 340 -8.89 5.83 26.16
N MET A 341 -7.77 6.54 26.30
CA MET A 341 -7.55 7.45 27.41
C MET A 341 -8.55 8.63 27.37
N LEU A 342 -8.85 9.17 26.20
CA LEU A 342 -9.90 10.19 26.05
C LEU A 342 -11.28 9.67 26.49
N ILE A 343 -11.68 8.48 26.01
CA ILE A 343 -12.97 7.87 26.39
C ILE A 343 -13.05 7.67 27.92
N ALA A 344 -11.98 7.19 28.54
CA ALA A 344 -11.92 7.02 29.98
C ALA A 344 -12.05 8.36 30.72
N GLU A 345 -11.40 9.41 30.24
CA GLU A 345 -11.50 10.75 30.84
C GLU A 345 -12.90 11.34 30.68
N VAL A 346 -13.53 11.22 29.50
CA VAL A 346 -14.92 11.67 29.29
C VAL A 346 -15.86 11.00 30.30
N ARG A 347 -15.72 9.70 30.51
CA ARG A 347 -16.53 8.96 31.50
C ARG A 347 -16.27 9.44 32.93
N SER A 348 -15.01 9.71 33.27
CA SER A 348 -14.63 10.24 34.58
C SER A 348 -15.21 11.62 34.83
N VAL A 349 -15.13 12.54 33.86
CA VAL A 349 -15.68 13.91 33.97
C VAL A 349 -17.19 13.88 34.17
N ARG A 350 -17.90 12.97 33.48
CA ARG A 350 -19.35 12.83 33.64
C ARG A 350 -19.77 12.31 35.02
N GLN A 351 -19.01 11.38 35.61
CA GLN A 351 -19.30 10.89 36.97
C GLN A 351 -19.15 11.97 38.05
N VAL A 352 -18.31 12.98 37.82
CA VAL A 352 -18.14 14.09 38.76
C VAL A 352 -19.24 15.15 38.60
N ALA A 353 -19.88 15.23 37.43
CA ALA A 353 -20.93 16.20 37.12
C ALA A 353 -22.36 15.72 37.46
N SER A 354 -22.54 14.43 37.79
CA SER A 354 -23.82 13.80 38.17
C SER A 354 -23.98 13.72 39.69
#